data_AF-A0A379TET0-F1
#
_entry.id   AF-A0A379TET0-F1
#
_cell.length_a   1.000
_cell.length_b   1.000
_cell.length_c   1.000
_cell.angle_alpha   90.00
_cell.angle_beta   90.00
_cell.angle_gamma   90.00
#
_symmetry.space_group_name_H-M   'P 1'
#
loop_
_entity.id
_entity.type
_entity.pdbx_description
1 polymer ?
#
loop_
_entity_poly.entity_id
_entity_poly.type
_entity_poly.pdbx_seq_one_letter_code
_entity_poly.pdbx_strand_id
1 'polypeptide(L)'
;MPFRRSISHQRIYIALGHIHRAQCVGGTEHIRYCGSPIALSFDECGKSKCVHLVTFEQGKWQSTESLPIPVSQPLAVLKGDLASITEQLEQWRGVKQSPPRLAGY
;
A
#
# COMPACT_ATOMS: atom_id res chain seq x y z
N MET A 1 7.02 13.30 -33.44
CA MET A 1 7.61 14.22 -32.44
C MET A 1 7.18 13.78 -31.05
N PRO A 2 8.04 13.29 -30.15
CA PRO A 2 7.60 12.98 -28.80
C PRO A 2 7.94 14.13 -27.85
N PHE A 3 6.91 14.63 -27.18
CA PHE A 3 6.97 15.61 -26.11
C PHE A 3 7.57 14.96 -24.85
N ARG A 4 8.90 14.91 -24.74
CA ARG A 4 9.60 14.65 -23.47
C ARG A 4 10.03 15.99 -22.88
N ARG A 5 9.15 16.66 -22.13
CA ARG A 5 9.62 17.66 -21.16
C ARG A 5 10.16 16.91 -19.96
N SER A 6 11.48 17.00 -19.77
CA SER A 6 12.16 16.41 -18.61
C SER A 6 11.72 17.14 -17.34
N ILE A 7 10.85 16.53 -16.55
CA ILE A 7 10.41 17.03 -15.23
C ILE A 7 11.53 16.83 -14.18
N SER A 8 12.66 16.23 -14.56
CA SER A 8 13.73 15.76 -13.65
C SER A 8 14.42 16.85 -12.84
N HIS A 9 14.22 18.14 -13.13
CA HIS A 9 14.91 19.26 -12.47
C HIS A 9 14.03 20.03 -11.49
N GLN A 10 12.72 19.74 -11.43
CA GLN A 10 11.84 20.40 -10.48
C GLN A 10 11.62 19.46 -9.28
N ARG A 11 12.07 19.89 -8.09
CA ARG A 11 11.79 19.25 -6.80
C ARG A 11 10.31 19.45 -6.41
N ILE A 12 9.42 18.92 -7.23
CA ILE A 12 7.96 18.98 -7.07
C ILE A 12 7.47 17.55 -6.85
N TYR A 13 6.51 17.39 -5.95
CA TYR A 13 5.88 16.10 -5.68
C TYR A 13 4.58 15.94 -6.48
N ILE A 14 4.37 14.76 -7.06
CA ILE A 14 3.18 14.40 -7.81
C ILE A 14 2.49 13.24 -7.10
N ALA A 15 1.33 13.52 -6.51
CA ALA A 15 0.47 12.54 -5.86
C ALA A 15 -0.54 11.97 -6.88
N LEU A 16 -0.42 10.69 -7.20
CA LEU A 16 -1.31 9.99 -8.12
C LEU A 16 -2.34 9.12 -7.36
N GLY A 17 -3.54 8.99 -7.92
CA GLY A 17 -4.63 8.13 -7.40
C GLY A 17 -4.97 6.96 -8.34
N HIS A 18 -6.15 6.36 -8.20
CA HIS A 18 -6.66 5.25 -9.04
C HIS A 18 -6.03 3.86 -8.80
N ILE A 19 -4.71 3.72 -8.73
CA ILE A 19 -4.08 2.42 -8.48
C ILE A 19 -4.04 2.11 -6.98
N HIS A 20 -4.56 0.95 -6.57
CA HIS A 20 -4.73 0.58 -5.16
C HIS A 20 -3.45 0.07 -4.46
N ARG A 21 -2.37 -0.14 -5.22
CA ARG A 21 -1.05 -0.50 -4.71
C ARG A 21 -0.11 0.71 -4.71
N ALA A 22 0.49 0.98 -3.55
CA ALA A 22 1.53 1.99 -3.42
C ALA A 22 2.75 1.64 -4.28
N GLN A 23 3.20 2.57 -5.12
CA GLN A 23 4.35 2.37 -6.00
C GLN A 23 4.88 3.69 -6.57
N CYS A 24 6.18 3.73 -6.87
CA CYS A 24 6.81 4.82 -7.62
C CYS A 24 6.59 4.63 -9.12
N VAL A 25 6.50 5.73 -9.87
CA VAL A 25 6.38 5.69 -11.33
C VAL A 25 7.75 5.90 -11.97
N GLY A 26 8.17 4.99 -12.86
CA GLY A 26 9.40 5.13 -13.63
C GLY A 26 10.67 5.29 -12.79
N GLY A 27 10.73 4.67 -11.60
CA GLY A 27 11.87 4.77 -10.68
C GLY A 27 12.03 6.14 -10.01
N THR A 28 11.03 7.01 -10.11
CA THR A 28 11.09 8.39 -9.59
C THR A 28 10.40 8.50 -8.23
N GLU A 29 11.13 8.93 -7.21
CA GLU A 29 10.60 8.98 -5.83
C GLU A 29 9.55 10.07 -5.58
N HIS A 30 9.56 11.14 -6.37
CA HIS A 30 8.62 12.26 -6.22
C HIS A 30 7.35 12.10 -7.07
N ILE A 31 7.15 10.96 -7.75
CA ILE A 31 5.94 10.65 -8.53
C ILE A 31 5.42 9.29 -8.09
N ARG A 32 4.33 9.25 -7.33
CA ARG A 32 3.89 8.01 -6.67
C ARG A 32 2.38 7.86 -6.64
N TYR A 33 1.93 6.61 -6.75
CA TYR A 33 0.60 6.20 -6.31
C TYR A 33 0.67 5.89 -4.82
N CYS A 34 -0.25 6.45 -4.02
CA CYS A 34 -0.35 6.13 -2.58
C CYS A 34 -1.01 4.77 -2.31
N GLY A 35 -1.73 4.22 -3.28
CA GLY A 35 -2.55 3.03 -3.05
C GLY A 35 -3.83 3.35 -2.29
N SER A 36 -4.62 2.30 -1.99
CA SER A 36 -5.78 2.41 -1.11
C SER A 36 -5.37 2.22 0.35
N PRO A 37 -6.09 2.84 1.32
CA PRO A 37 -5.76 2.70 2.74
C PRO A 37 -6.17 1.35 3.34
N ILE A 38 -7.07 0.62 2.67
CA ILE A 38 -7.56 -0.72 3.03
C ILE A 38 -7.53 -1.63 1.79
N ALA A 39 -7.58 -2.94 1.99
CA ALA A 39 -7.70 -3.89 0.88
C ALA A 39 -9.09 -3.73 0.22
N LEU A 40 -9.12 -3.49 -1.09
CA LEU A 40 -10.34 -3.34 -1.88
C LEU A 40 -10.64 -4.59 -2.73
N SER A 41 -9.70 -5.52 -2.84
CA SER A 41 -9.89 -6.83 -3.46
C SER A 41 -9.00 -7.90 -2.81
N PHE A 42 -9.33 -9.18 -3.03
CA PHE A 42 -8.54 -10.31 -2.53
C PHE A 42 -7.13 -10.39 -3.14
N ASP A 43 -6.90 -9.82 -4.31
CA ASP A 43 -5.57 -9.73 -4.91
C ASP A 43 -4.64 -8.81 -4.12
N GLU A 44 -5.17 -8.03 -3.19
CA GLU A 44 -4.42 -7.18 -2.27
C GLU A 44 -4.16 -7.82 -0.90
N CYS A 45 -4.64 -9.05 -0.70
CA CYS A 45 -4.39 -9.83 0.50
C CYS A 45 -2.88 -9.91 0.80
N GLY A 46 -2.51 -9.68 2.05
CA GLY A 46 -1.12 -9.71 2.51
C GLY A 46 -0.25 -8.52 2.06
N LYS A 47 -0.79 -7.54 1.33
CA LYS A 47 -0.04 -6.34 0.93
C LYS A 47 -0.21 -5.24 1.96
N SER A 48 0.90 -4.73 2.48
CA SER A 48 0.89 -3.58 3.38
C SER A 48 0.26 -2.37 2.72
N LYS A 49 -0.65 -1.72 3.45
CA LYS A 49 -1.22 -0.42 3.08
C LYS A 49 -0.45 0.68 3.81
N CYS A 50 -0.34 1.85 3.20
CA CYS A 50 0.35 2.97 3.80
C CYS A 50 -0.28 4.31 3.40
N VAL A 51 0.06 5.34 4.16
CA VAL A 51 -0.03 6.73 3.73
C VAL A 51 1.38 7.27 3.49
N HIS A 52 1.48 8.35 2.72
CA HIS A 52 2.76 9.01 2.48
C HIS A 52 2.83 10.32 3.24
N LEU A 53 3.80 10.43 4.15
CA LEU A 53 4.19 11.68 4.78
C LEU A 53 5.21 12.36 3.88
N VAL A 54 4.81 13.45 3.24
CA VAL A 54 5.65 14.18 2.27
C VAL A 54 6.16 15.45 2.94
N THR A 55 7.48 15.59 3.01
CA THR A 55 8.14 16.75 3.62
C THR A 55 8.66 17.69 2.54
N PHE A 56 8.40 18.98 2.74
CA PHE A 56 8.90 20.06 1.90
C PHE A 56 9.77 21.01 2.72
N GLU A 57 10.88 21.44 2.13
CA GLU A 57 11.78 22.42 2.72
C GLU A 57 12.03 23.56 1.71
N GLN A 58 11.87 24.81 2.17
CA GLN A 58 12.02 26.00 1.32
C GLN A 58 11.19 25.93 0.02
N GLY A 59 9.96 25.39 0.11
CA GLY A 59 9.03 25.23 -1.01
C GLY A 59 9.40 24.13 -2.01
N LYS A 60 10.31 23.22 -1.65
CA LYS A 60 10.78 22.12 -2.52
C LYS A 60 10.61 20.78 -1.84
N TRP A 61 10.26 19.75 -2.62
CA TRP A 61 10.19 18.38 -2.11
C TRP A 61 11.55 17.96 -1.54
N GLN A 62 11.52 17.43 -0.31
CA GLN A 62 12.69 16.99 0.43
C GLN A 62 12.70 15.48 0.60
N SER A 63 11.61 14.91 1.10
CA SER A 63 11.52 13.46 1.37
C SER A 63 10.07 12.97 1.39
N THR A 64 9.92 11.65 1.28
CA THR A 64 8.63 10.97 1.42
C THR A 64 8.81 9.73 2.28
N GLU A 65 8.11 9.66 3.41
CA GLU A 65 8.06 8.48 4.27
C GLU A 65 6.77 7.70 4.03
N SER A 66 6.83 6.36 4.07
CA SER A 66 5.65 5.51 3.95
C SER A 66 5.24 5.01 5.33
N LEU A 67 4.16 5.57 5.87
CA LEU A 67 3.64 5.22 7.19
C LEU A 67 2.64 4.05 7.03
N PRO A 68 2.93 2.86 7.60
CA PRO A 68 2.05 1.70 7.45
C PRO A 68 0.72 1.91 8.17
N ILE A 69 -0.36 1.46 7.56
CA ILE A 69 -1.71 1.48 8.15
C ILE A 69 -1.96 0.13 8.82
N PRO A 70 -2.35 0.08 10.10
CA PRO A 70 -2.74 -1.15 10.78
C PRO A 70 -3.91 -1.84 10.06
N VAL A 71 -3.82 -3.16 9.91
CA VAL A 71 -4.88 -3.96 9.28
C VAL A 71 -6.02 -4.16 10.27
N SER A 72 -7.19 -3.61 9.96
CA SER A 72 -8.38 -3.74 10.80
C SER A 72 -9.17 -5.01 10.56
N GLN A 73 -9.21 -5.48 9.32
CA GLN A 73 -9.90 -6.69 8.89
C GLN A 73 -8.93 -7.55 8.07
N PRO A 74 -8.43 -8.66 8.64
CA PRO A 74 -7.59 -9.58 7.89
C PRO A 74 -8.38 -10.25 6.76
N LEU A 75 -7.73 -10.39 5.60
CA LEU A 75 -8.20 -11.20 4.49
C LEU A 75 -7.24 -12.38 4.30
N ALA A 76 -7.77 -13.49 3.79
CA ALA A 76 -7.00 -14.67 3.39
C ALA A 76 -7.52 -15.17 2.05
N VAL A 77 -6.63 -15.74 1.23
CA VAL A 77 -6.98 -16.36 -0.05
C VAL A 77 -6.49 -17.80 -0.01
N LEU A 78 -7.42 -18.75 -0.13
CA LEU A 78 -7.12 -20.18 -0.15
C LEU A 78 -7.21 -20.69 -1.58
N LYS A 79 -6.22 -21.46 -2.00
CA LYS A 79 -6.14 -22.03 -3.36
C LYS A 79 -5.64 -23.47 -3.29
N GLY A 80 -6.12 -24.31 -4.21
CA GLY A 80 -5.78 -25.72 -4.29
C GLY A 80 -7.01 -26.58 -4.50
N ASP A 81 -6.84 -27.89 -4.38
CA ASP A 81 -7.96 -28.83 -4.33
C ASP A 81 -8.63 -28.85 -2.95
N LEU A 82 -9.68 -29.66 -2.79
CA LEU A 82 -10.44 -29.74 -1.56
C LEU A 82 -9.58 -30.16 -0.36
N ALA A 83 -8.65 -31.10 -0.55
CA ALA A 83 -7.75 -31.55 0.51
C ALA A 83 -6.83 -30.41 0.98
N SER A 84 -6.23 -29.70 0.01
CA SER A 84 -5.35 -28.55 0.24
C SER A 84 -6.07 -27.39 0.94
N ILE A 85 -7.32 -27.11 0.55
CA ILE A 85 -8.14 -26.08 1.18
C ILE A 85 -8.52 -26.48 2.61
N THR A 86 -8.85 -27.76 2.82
CA THR A 86 -9.18 -28.29 4.15
C THR A 86 -7.99 -28.14 5.09
N GLU A 87 -6.79 -28.53 4.65
CA GLU A 87 -5.55 -28.36 5.41
C GLU A 87 -5.27 -26.87 5.72
N GLN A 88 -5.42 -25.99 4.73
CA GLN A 88 -5.25 -24.55 4.96
C GLN A 88 -6.26 -23.99 5.97
N LEU A 89 -7.50 -24.48 6.03
CA LEU A 89 -8.49 -23.98 6.99
C LEU A 89 -8.14 -24.32 8.44
N GLU A 90 -7.42 -25.42 8.67
CA GLU A 90 -7.02 -25.86 10.02
C GLU A 90 -6.19 -24.80 10.75
N GLN A 91 -5.44 -23.97 10.04
CA GLN A 91 -4.61 -22.91 10.65
C GLN A 91 -5.43 -21.86 11.44
N TRP A 92 -6.74 -21.77 11.19
CA TRP A 92 -7.64 -20.84 11.90
C TRP A 92 -8.56 -21.53 12.91
N ARG A 93 -8.44 -22.85 13.10
CA ARG A 93 -9.27 -23.58 14.07
C ARG A 93 -9.02 -23.03 15.48
N GLY A 94 -10.08 -22.53 16.12
CA GLY A 94 -10.03 -22.01 17.49
C GLY A 94 -9.31 -20.65 17.64
N VAL A 95 -8.91 -20.00 16.55
CA VAL A 95 -8.29 -18.67 16.60
C VAL A 95 -9.34 -17.63 16.95
N LYS A 96 -9.19 -16.95 18.09
CA LYS A 96 -10.01 -15.78 18.44
C LYS A 96 -9.53 -14.57 17.64
N GLN A 97 -10.42 -13.96 16.87
CA GLN A 97 -10.11 -12.70 16.21
C GLN A 97 -9.98 -11.61 17.28
N SER A 98 -8.81 -10.98 17.35
CA SER A 98 -8.58 -9.81 18.18
C SER A 98 -8.91 -8.56 17.36
N PRO A 99 -9.70 -7.61 17.88
CA PRO A 99 -9.93 -6.35 17.18
C PRO A 99 -8.60 -5.62 16.99
N PRO A 100 -8.45 -4.86 15.90
CA PRO A 100 -7.25 -4.07 15.67
C PRO A 100 -7.02 -3.09 16.82
N ARG A 101 -5.82 -3.13 17.40
CA ARG A 101 -5.39 -2.08 18.32
C ARG A 101 -5.12 -0.85 17.46
N LEU A 102 -5.88 0.22 17.68
CA LEU A 102 -5.49 1.53 17.19
C LEU A 102 -4.08 1.80 17.74
N ALA A 103 -3.12 2.04 16.85
CA ALA A 103 -1.83 2.54 17.27
C ALA A 103 -2.10 3.84 18.03
N GLY A 104 -1.75 3.87 19.32
CA GLY A 104 -2.03 4.99 20.20
C GLY A 104 -1.44 6.27 19.59
N TYR A 105 -2.31 7.22 19.31
CA TYR A 105 -2.01 8.64 19.30
C TYR A 105 -2.50 9.21 20.62
#